data_AF-A0A8R2A9E0-F1
#
_entry.id   AF-A0A8R2A9E0-F1
#
_cell.length_a   1.000
_cell.length_b   1.000
_cell.length_c   1.000
_cell.angle_alpha   90.00
_cell.angle_beta   90.00
_cell.angle_gamma   90.00
#
_symmetry.space_group_name_H-M   'P 1'
#
loop_
_entity.id
_entity.type
_entity.pdbx_description
1 polymer ?
#
loop_
_entity_poly.entity_id
_entity_poly.type
_entity_poly.pdbx_seq_one_letter_code
_entity_poly.pdbx_strand_id
1 'polypeptide(L)'
;MDTANLPIDHPCYVAERKKTPGFFSDDVDGDIITEFCGLRAKSYAYNIYAVEGKVGGGENIKAKGIRAHVVKNHMTLEDHRKCLFGEVGLELNRDNVSIRSFNHQLMTIRTNKLTYNSYDDKRVVLEDKINTLAHGHYSIEEDD
;
A
#
# COMPACT_ATOMS: atom_id res chain seq x y z
N MET A 1 9.99 -7.93 -19.43
CA MET A 1 10.27 -7.35 -18.12
C MET A 1 11.53 -6.51 -18.22
N ASP A 2 11.52 -5.32 -17.64
CA ASP A 2 12.67 -4.46 -17.41
C ASP A 2 13.33 -4.90 -16.10
N THR A 3 14.50 -5.52 -16.23
CA THR A 3 15.33 -6.03 -15.14
C THR A 3 16.69 -5.33 -15.11
N ALA A 4 16.78 -4.13 -15.70
CA ALA A 4 18.02 -3.38 -15.80
C ALA A 4 18.54 -2.82 -14.46
N ASN A 5 17.74 -2.95 -13.38
CA ASN A 5 18.11 -2.57 -12.02
C ASN A 5 18.75 -3.73 -11.22
N LEU A 6 18.77 -4.94 -11.79
CA LEU A 6 19.50 -6.08 -11.21
C LEU A 6 21.02 -5.89 -11.33
N PRO A 7 21.82 -6.58 -10.50
CA PRO A 7 23.27 -6.64 -10.69
C PRO A 7 23.64 -7.13 -12.10
N ILE A 8 24.72 -6.59 -12.68
CA ILE A 8 25.17 -6.94 -14.04
C ILE A 8 25.47 -8.44 -14.17
N ASP A 9 25.96 -9.07 -13.09
CA ASP A 9 26.28 -10.50 -13.03
C ASP A 9 25.04 -11.40 -12.83
N HIS A 10 23.84 -10.81 -12.69
CA HIS A 10 22.63 -11.56 -12.47
C HIS A 10 22.14 -12.22 -13.79
N PRO A 11 21.74 -13.51 -13.78
CA PRO A 11 21.35 -14.23 -15.00
C PRO A 11 20.16 -13.60 -15.74
N CYS A 12 19.32 -12.86 -15.03
CA CYS A 12 18.16 -12.15 -15.58
C CYS A 12 18.43 -10.68 -15.93
N TYR A 13 19.66 -10.16 -15.82
CA TYR A 13 19.98 -8.78 -16.16
C TYR A 13 19.82 -8.52 -17.66
N VAL A 14 18.98 -7.53 -18.03
CA VAL A 14 18.77 -7.12 -19.43
C VAL A 14 18.73 -5.59 -19.52
N ALA A 15 19.82 -4.98 -20.00
CA ALA A 15 19.94 -3.52 -20.11
C ALA A 15 19.04 -2.90 -21.20
N GLU A 16 18.79 -3.65 -22.28
CA GLU A 16 18.09 -3.17 -23.49
C GLU A 16 16.64 -2.75 -23.23
N ARG A 17 16.00 -3.34 -22.22
CA ARG A 17 14.57 -3.14 -21.89
C ARG A 17 14.34 -2.00 -20.89
N LYS A 18 15.41 -1.31 -20.50
CA LYS A 18 15.37 -0.26 -19.48
C LYS A 18 14.43 0.86 -19.88
N LYS A 19 13.38 1.06 -19.09
CA LYS A 19 12.36 2.12 -19.29
C LYS A 19 11.71 2.07 -20.68
N THR A 20 11.67 0.90 -21.33
CA THR A 20 11.03 0.73 -22.63
C THR A 20 9.52 0.59 -22.45
N PRO A 21 8.68 1.41 -23.12
CA PRO A 21 7.23 1.29 -23.05
C PRO A 21 6.75 -0.11 -23.45
N GLY A 22 5.73 -0.62 -22.75
CA GLY A 22 5.14 -1.95 -23.01
C GLY A 22 5.81 -3.11 -22.26
N PHE A 23 6.93 -2.87 -21.56
CA PHE A 23 7.55 -3.86 -20.67
C PHE A 23 7.13 -3.64 -19.22
N PHE A 24 6.87 -4.73 -18.49
CA PHE A 24 6.70 -4.70 -17.03
C PHE A 24 8.01 -4.33 -16.35
N SER A 25 7.99 -3.36 -15.45
CA SER A 25 9.13 -3.05 -14.58
C SER A 25 9.09 -3.90 -13.32
N ASP A 26 10.28 -4.17 -12.77
CA ASP A 26 10.40 -4.67 -11.41
C ASP A 26 10.21 -3.50 -10.41
N ASP A 27 9.16 -3.55 -9.60
CA ASP A 27 8.79 -2.46 -8.68
C ASP A 27 9.67 -2.40 -7.41
N VAL A 28 10.43 -3.46 -7.12
CA VAL A 28 11.30 -3.57 -5.94
C VAL A 28 12.77 -3.72 -6.32
N ASP A 29 13.12 -3.49 -7.58
CA ASP A 29 14.50 -3.46 -8.07
C ASP A 29 15.33 -4.70 -7.71
N GLY A 30 14.71 -5.88 -7.66
CA GLY A 30 15.33 -7.15 -7.29
C GLY A 30 15.42 -7.43 -5.79
N ASP A 31 14.88 -6.55 -4.94
CA ASP A 31 14.67 -6.85 -3.52
C ASP A 31 13.46 -7.79 -3.33
N ILE A 32 13.33 -8.37 -2.14
CA ILE A 32 12.33 -9.41 -1.87
C ILE A 32 11.20 -8.83 -1.01
N ILE A 33 9.97 -8.90 -1.51
CA ILE A 33 8.78 -8.64 -0.68
C ILE A 33 8.58 -9.82 0.26
N THR A 34 8.72 -9.60 1.56
CA THR A 34 8.60 -10.65 2.58
C THR A 34 7.22 -10.72 3.21
N GLU A 35 6.49 -9.60 3.23
CA GLU A 35 5.16 -9.50 3.80
C GLU A 35 4.33 -8.51 2.99
N PHE A 36 3.04 -8.80 2.82
CA PHE A 36 2.08 -7.92 2.16
C PHE A 36 0.76 -7.95 2.92
N CYS A 37 0.23 -6.76 3.22
CA CYS A 37 -1.06 -6.57 3.86
C CYS A 37 -1.90 -5.57 3.04
N GLY A 38 -2.98 -6.06 2.41
CA GLY A 38 -3.93 -5.24 1.68
C GLY A 38 -5.20 -5.00 2.50
N LEU A 39 -5.59 -3.74 2.68
CA LEU A 39 -6.85 -3.39 3.36
C LEU A 39 -7.98 -3.17 2.37
N ARG A 40 -7.71 -2.40 1.30
CA ARG A 40 -8.64 -2.14 0.20
C ARG A 40 -7.89 -1.59 -1.01
N ALA A 41 -8.58 -1.37 -2.11
CA ALA A 41 -8.01 -0.73 -3.29
C ALA A 41 -7.20 0.55 -2.96
N LYS A 42 -5.90 0.55 -3.34
CA LYS A 42 -4.94 1.66 -3.12
C LYS A 42 -4.67 1.98 -1.63
N SER A 43 -4.89 1.01 -0.75
CA SER A 43 -4.57 1.05 0.68
C SER A 43 -3.93 -0.28 1.10
N TYR A 44 -2.60 -0.33 1.11
CA TYR A 44 -1.83 -1.54 1.41
C TYR A 44 -0.45 -1.19 1.95
N ALA A 45 0.17 -2.16 2.61
CA ALA A 45 1.51 -2.08 3.14
C ALA A 45 2.28 -3.37 2.83
N TYR A 46 3.59 -3.26 2.65
CA TYR A 46 4.45 -4.42 2.41
C TYR A 46 5.85 -4.18 2.96
N ASN A 47 6.52 -5.25 3.36
CA ASN A 47 7.90 -5.19 3.84
C ASN A 47 8.85 -5.66 2.74
N ILE A 48 9.99 -4.99 2.62
CA ILE A 48 11.04 -5.33 1.67
C ILE A 48 12.28 -5.76 2.45
N TYR A 49 12.81 -6.93 2.11
CA TYR A 49 14.14 -7.36 2.50
C TYR A 49 15.11 -7.03 1.36
N ALA A 50 16.08 -6.15 1.64
CA ALA A 50 17.13 -5.83 0.67
C ALA A 50 18.21 -6.89 0.66
N VAL A 51 18.57 -7.32 -0.55
CA VAL A 51 19.65 -8.27 -0.77
C VAL A 51 21.00 -7.59 -0.46
N GLU A 52 21.96 -8.36 0.04
CA GLU A 52 23.26 -7.86 0.52
C GLU A 52 23.93 -6.87 -0.45
N GLY A 53 24.39 -5.74 0.09
CA GLY A 53 25.06 -4.67 -0.68
C GLY A 53 24.16 -3.52 -1.14
N LYS A 54 22.83 -3.60 -0.93
CA LYS A 54 21.91 -2.48 -1.15
C LYS A 54 21.50 -1.77 0.15
N VAL A 55 21.49 -0.44 0.12
CA VAL A 55 20.89 0.38 1.19
C VAL A 55 19.41 0.53 0.85
N GLY A 56 18.63 -0.49 1.18
CA GLY A 56 17.20 -0.55 0.89
C GLY A 56 16.51 -1.46 1.90
N GLY A 57 15.19 -1.44 1.92
CA GLY A 57 14.39 -2.31 2.78
C GLY A 57 13.52 -1.56 3.79
N GLY A 58 12.66 -2.33 4.44
CA GLY A 58 11.70 -1.85 5.42
C GLY A 58 10.28 -1.67 4.88
N GLU A 59 9.46 -1.07 5.71
CA GLU A 59 8.02 -0.96 5.48
C GLU A 59 7.70 0.09 4.42
N ASN A 60 6.92 -0.34 3.43
CA ASN A 60 6.42 0.49 2.36
C ASN A 60 4.89 0.54 2.44
N ILE A 61 4.36 1.74 2.71
CA ILE A 61 2.92 1.93 2.93
C ILE A 61 2.36 2.81 1.81
N LYS A 62 1.25 2.35 1.21
CA LYS A 62 0.49 3.07 0.19
C LYS A 62 -0.91 3.31 0.74
N ALA A 63 -1.24 4.56 1.03
CA ALA A 63 -2.55 4.96 1.55
C ALA A 63 -3.10 6.15 0.76
N LYS A 64 -3.95 5.88 -0.24
CA LYS A 64 -4.50 6.94 -1.10
C LYS A 64 -5.30 7.95 -0.28
N GLY A 65 -4.95 9.23 -0.43
CA GLY A 65 -5.64 10.35 0.21
C GLY A 65 -5.08 10.75 1.57
N ILE A 66 -4.13 9.99 2.11
CA ILE A 66 -3.37 10.32 3.31
C ILE A 66 -2.09 11.07 2.91
N ARG A 67 -1.68 12.05 3.72
CA ARG A 67 -0.46 12.83 3.46
C ARG A 67 0.78 12.01 3.78
N ALA A 68 1.84 12.23 3.01
CA ALA A 68 3.09 11.49 3.15
C ALA A 68 3.71 11.56 4.56
N HIS A 69 3.61 12.70 5.26
CA HIS A 69 4.11 12.79 6.63
C HIS A 69 3.32 11.93 7.62
N VAL A 70 2.02 11.76 7.41
CA VAL A 70 1.19 10.88 8.24
C VAL A 70 1.55 9.42 7.97
N VAL A 71 1.70 9.05 6.70
CA VAL A 71 2.16 7.71 6.32
C VAL A 71 3.51 7.38 6.93
N LYS A 72 4.47 8.32 6.86
CA LYS A 72 5.84 8.11 7.35
C LYS A 72 5.95 8.01 8.88
N ASN A 73 5.16 8.78 9.62
CA ASN A 73 5.36 8.95 11.07
C ASN A 73 4.32 8.24 11.93
N HIS A 74 3.16 7.89 11.36
CA HIS A 74 2.00 7.42 12.11
C HIS A 74 1.35 6.17 11.52
N MET A 75 1.93 5.60 10.46
CA MET A 75 1.45 4.35 9.89
C MET A 75 2.55 3.30 9.90
N THR A 76 2.18 2.06 10.23
CA THR A 76 3.08 0.91 10.26
C THR A 76 2.43 -0.29 9.59
N LEU A 77 3.23 -1.27 9.17
CA LEU A 77 2.72 -2.54 8.64
C LEU A 77 1.95 -3.33 9.71
N GLU A 78 2.44 -3.32 10.95
CA GLU A 78 1.78 -3.96 12.09
C GLU A 78 0.36 -3.42 12.30
N ASP A 79 0.18 -2.10 12.24
CA ASP A 79 -1.14 -1.48 12.38
C ASP A 79 -2.08 -1.83 11.21
N HIS A 80 -1.55 -2.05 9.99
CA HIS A 80 -2.38 -2.57 8.89
C HIS A 80 -2.89 -3.97 9.23
N ARG A 81 -2.02 -4.84 9.79
CA ARG A 81 -2.41 -6.18 10.21
C ARG A 81 -3.46 -6.13 11.34
N LYS A 82 -3.27 -5.25 12.33
CA LYS A 82 -4.27 -4.99 13.39
C LYS A 82 -5.61 -4.56 12.81
N CYS A 83 -5.60 -3.65 11.83
CA CYS A 83 -6.82 -3.20 11.15
C CYS A 83 -7.51 -4.33 10.38
N LEU A 84 -6.74 -5.17 9.69
CA LEU A 84 -7.28 -6.28 8.90
C LEU A 84 -8.04 -7.27 9.78
N PHE A 85 -7.46 -7.65 10.92
CA PHE A 85 -8.04 -8.62 11.85
C PHE A 85 -8.97 -8.02 12.92
N GLY A 86 -9.18 -6.71 12.90
CA GLY A 86 -10.11 -6.03 13.81
C GLY A 86 -9.62 -5.99 15.26
N GLU A 87 -8.31 -5.91 15.48
CA GLU A 87 -7.74 -5.81 16.83
C GLU A 87 -8.17 -4.50 17.53
N VAL A 88 -8.48 -4.61 18.83
CA VAL A 88 -8.96 -3.47 19.63
C VAL A 88 -7.80 -2.52 19.96
N GLY A 89 -8.06 -1.21 19.92
CA GLY A 89 -7.12 -0.18 20.35
C GLY A 89 -6.33 0.50 19.23
N LEU A 90 -6.60 0.16 17.96
CA LEU A 90 -6.00 0.87 16.82
C LEU A 90 -6.66 2.24 16.61
N GLU A 91 -5.84 3.29 16.57
CA GLU A 91 -6.31 4.63 16.22
C GLU A 91 -6.53 4.74 14.70
N LEU A 92 -7.79 4.66 14.28
CA LEU A 92 -8.16 4.62 12.86
C LEU A 92 -8.08 5.99 12.16
N ASN A 93 -8.07 7.08 12.92
CA ASN A 93 -8.14 8.44 12.40
C ASN A 93 -6.88 9.22 12.76
N ARG A 94 -6.33 9.99 11.81
CA ARG A 94 -5.19 10.89 12.07
C ARG A 94 -5.40 12.25 11.46
N ASP A 95 -4.84 13.25 12.14
CA ASP A 95 -4.76 14.62 11.64
C ASP A 95 -3.82 14.70 10.43
N ASN A 96 -4.39 15.08 9.30
CA ASN A 96 -3.65 15.41 8.10
C ASN A 96 -3.53 16.93 8.00
N VAL A 97 -2.34 17.45 8.22
CA VAL A 97 -2.05 18.89 8.09
C VAL A 97 -1.46 19.18 6.71
N SER A 98 -1.91 20.26 6.08
CA SER A 98 -1.30 20.76 4.85
C SER A 98 -1.52 22.24 4.64
N ILE A 99 -0.58 22.90 3.99
CA ILE A 99 -0.71 24.28 3.53
C ILE A 99 -1.37 24.27 2.16
N ARG A 100 -2.38 25.12 1.95
CA ARG A 100 -3.07 25.31 0.66
C ARG A 100 -3.30 26.79 0.38
N SER A 101 -3.44 27.14 -0.90
CA SER A 101 -3.83 28.48 -1.32
C SER A 101 -5.28 28.49 -1.78
N PHE A 102 -6.05 29.47 -1.32
CA PHE A 102 -7.37 29.80 -1.86
C PHE A 102 -7.42 31.28 -2.14
N ASN A 103 -7.82 31.68 -3.35
CA ASN A 103 -7.86 33.08 -3.76
C ASN A 103 -6.55 33.84 -3.45
N HIS A 104 -5.40 33.21 -3.72
CA HIS A 104 -4.05 33.71 -3.43
C HIS A 104 -3.72 33.92 -1.95
N GLN A 105 -4.55 33.44 -1.02
CA GLN A 105 -4.27 33.45 0.41
C GLN A 105 -3.83 32.07 0.87
N LEU A 106 -2.65 31.99 1.50
CA LEU A 106 -2.15 30.76 2.08
C LEU A 106 -2.83 30.49 3.43
N MET A 107 -3.30 29.27 3.61
CA MET A 107 -3.87 28.81 4.87
C MET A 107 -3.42 27.39 5.20
N THR A 108 -3.33 27.11 6.50
CA THR A 108 -3.09 25.76 7.00
C THR A 108 -4.44 25.06 7.19
N ILE A 109 -4.64 23.95 6.48
CA ILE A 109 -5.80 23.08 6.67
C ILE A 109 -5.36 21.89 7.49
N ARG A 110 -6.09 21.65 8.58
CA ARG A 110 -6.04 20.40 9.34
C ARG A 110 -7.32 19.63 9.05
N THR A 111 -7.18 18.37 8.65
CA THR A 111 -8.32 17.48 8.40
C THR A 111 -8.09 16.17 9.12
N ASN A 112 -9.00 15.80 10.01
CA ASN A 112 -9.03 14.48 10.60
C ASN A 112 -9.50 13.49 9.53
N LYS A 113 -8.69 12.46 9.22
CA LYS A 113 -9.00 11.46 8.19
C LYS A 113 -8.84 10.05 8.72
N LEU A 114 -9.71 9.17 8.22
CA LEU A 114 -9.60 7.73 8.39
C LEU A 114 -8.36 7.20 7.63
N THR A 115 -7.33 6.80 8.38
CA THR A 115 -6.05 6.26 7.86
C THR A 115 -6.10 4.76 7.62
N TYR A 116 -6.80 4.02 8.47
CA TYR A 116 -6.95 2.57 8.39
C TYR A 116 -8.41 2.21 8.11
N ASN A 117 -8.63 1.43 7.05
CA ASN A 117 -9.97 0.98 6.67
C ASN A 117 -9.88 -0.30 5.84
N SER A 118 -10.28 -1.42 6.44
CA SER A 118 -10.40 -2.74 5.80
C SER A 118 -11.73 -2.95 5.06
N TYR A 119 -12.64 -1.99 5.09
CA TYR A 119 -13.86 -2.04 4.30
C TYR A 119 -13.56 -1.76 2.83
N ASP A 120 -13.65 -2.81 2.01
CA ASP A 120 -13.55 -2.73 0.55
C ASP A 120 -14.97 -2.68 -0.05
N ASP A 121 -15.30 -1.56 -0.70
CA ASP A 121 -16.60 -1.33 -1.33
C ASP A 121 -16.79 -2.12 -2.63
N LYS A 122 -15.72 -2.70 -3.18
CA LYS A 122 -15.74 -3.35 -4.50
C LYS A 122 -15.91 -4.86 -4.45
N ARG A 123 -15.72 -5.47 -3.28
CA ARG A 123 -15.77 -6.92 -3.09
C ARG A 123 -16.43 -7.25 -1.76
N VAL A 124 -17.07 -8.40 -1.68
CA VAL A 124 -17.55 -8.95 -0.42
C VAL A 124 -16.39 -9.65 0.26
N VAL A 125 -15.97 -9.14 1.41
CA VAL A 125 -14.91 -9.75 2.24
C VAL A 125 -15.53 -10.84 3.10
N LEU A 126 -14.97 -12.05 3.04
CA LEU A 126 -15.46 -13.19 3.82
C LEU A 126 -15.07 -13.07 5.30
N GLU A 127 -15.59 -13.98 6.13
CA GLU A 127 -15.37 -13.98 7.58
C GLU A 127 -13.89 -14.02 7.98
N ASP A 128 -13.07 -14.73 7.20
CA ASP A 128 -11.62 -14.86 7.42
C ASP A 128 -10.81 -13.58 7.12
N LYS A 129 -11.46 -12.52 6.63
CA LYS A 129 -10.90 -11.21 6.26
C LYS A 129 -9.88 -11.21 5.13
N ILE A 130 -9.62 -12.36 4.51
CA ILE A 130 -8.59 -12.52 3.48
C ILE A 130 -9.24 -12.87 2.15
N ASN A 131 -10.15 -13.84 2.15
CA ASN A 131 -10.84 -14.25 0.95
C ASN A 131 -11.94 -13.25 0.61
N THR A 132 -12.10 -12.99 -0.68
CA THR A 132 -13.05 -11.99 -1.17
C THR A 132 -13.78 -12.49 -2.41
N LEU A 133 -15.07 -12.21 -2.49
CA LEU A 133 -15.92 -12.53 -3.64
C LEU A 133 -16.32 -11.25 -4.38
N ALA A 134 -16.62 -11.37 -5.68
CA ALA A 134 -17.22 -10.28 -6.43
C ALA A 134 -18.70 -10.12 -6.03
N HIS A 135 -19.22 -8.91 -6.07
CA HIS A 135 -20.66 -8.67 -5.88
C HIS A 135 -21.48 -9.51 -6.88
N GLY A 136 -22.55 -10.17 -6.41
CA GLY A 136 -23.39 -11.07 -7.20
C GLY A 136 -22.81 -12.47 -7.43
N HIS A 137 -21.73 -12.84 -6.73
CA HIS A 137 -21.23 -14.22 -6.74
C HIS A 137 -22.25 -15.17 -6.08
N TYR A 138 -22.47 -16.35 -6.68
CA TYR A 138 -23.50 -17.31 -6.25
C TYR A 138 -23.36 -17.82 -4.81
N SER A 139 -22.18 -17.69 -4.21
CA SER A 139 -21.89 -18.10 -2.81
C SER A 139 -22.12 -16.98 -1.80
N ILE A 140 -22.50 -15.78 -2.25
CA ILE A 140 -22.95 -14.70 -1.38
C ILE A 140 -24.43 -14.98 -1.14
N GLU A 141 -24.81 -15.27 0.10
CA GLU A 141 -26.22 -15.38 0.47
C GLU A 141 -26.88 -14.02 0.21
N GLU A 142 -27.99 -14.01 -0.53
CA GLU A 142 -28.82 -12.82 -0.64
C GLU A 142 -29.57 -12.69 0.69
N ASP A 143 -29.37 -11.59 1.41
CA ASP A 143 -30.21 -11.24 2.55
C ASP A 143 -31.62 -10.96 2.00
N ASP A 144 -32.53 -11.94 2.14
CA ASP A 144 -33.97 -11.81 1.86
C ASP A 144 -34.65 -10.74 2.75
#